data_AF-A0AA50HZC2-F1
#
_entry.id   AF-A0AA50HZC2-F1
#
_cell.length_a   1.000
_cell.length_b   1.000
_cell.length_c   1.000
_cell.angle_alpha   90.00
_cell.angle_beta   90.00
_cell.angle_gamma   90.00
#
_symmetry.space_group_name_H-M   'P 1'
#
loop_
_entity.id
_entity.type
_entity.pdbx_description
1 polymer ?
#
loop_
_entity_poly.entity_id
_entity_poly.type
_entity_poly.pdbx_seq_one_letter_code
_entity_poly.pdbx_strand_id
1 'polypeptide(L)'
;MALAVPSVLIGLLGRPWANQFEAFIHAPGEVVEHAAEFEWGEFYVMAGNSIGIALIGITVASLMYWQHKFDPKVLAEKFPSLYQLSLNKWYFDDLYDKLFVQGSRRVARQIMEVDYKVIDGAVNLTGLVTLVSGEGLKYLENGRVQFYALIVFGAVLGFVIVFSLT
;
A
#
# COMPACT_ATOMS: atom_id res chain seq x y z
N MET A 1 -19.97 -32.79 -4.89
CA MET A 1 -19.51 -34.12 -4.40
C MET A 1 -18.09 -34.47 -4.83
N ALA A 2 -17.64 -34.08 -6.03
CA ALA A 2 -16.26 -34.36 -6.50
C ALA A 2 -15.17 -33.85 -5.54
N LEU A 3 -15.36 -32.70 -4.87
CA LEU A 3 -14.41 -32.17 -3.88
C LEU A 3 -14.42 -32.89 -2.52
N ALA A 4 -15.44 -33.70 -2.20
CA ALA A 4 -15.45 -34.47 -0.96
C ALA A 4 -14.53 -35.70 -1.04
N VAL A 5 -14.37 -36.26 -2.24
CA VAL A 5 -13.49 -37.41 -2.50
C VAL A 5 -12.04 -37.13 -2.07
N PRO A 6 -11.37 -36.05 -2.53
CA PRO A 6 -10.02 -35.73 -2.08
C PRO A 6 -9.97 -35.39 -0.59
N SER A 7 -10.97 -34.72 0.00
CA SER A 7 -10.99 -34.44 1.45
C SER A 7 -11.00 -35.72 2.29
N VAL A 8 -11.76 -36.74 1.89
CA VAL A 8 -11.77 -38.05 2.55
C VAL A 8 -10.44 -38.79 2.34
N LEU A 9 -9.88 -38.74 1.13
CA LEU A 9 -8.58 -39.35 0.85
C LEU A 9 -7.45 -38.73 1.68
N ILE A 10 -7.43 -37.40 1.83
CA ILE A 10 -6.45 -36.70 2.67
C ILE A 10 -6.58 -37.15 4.13
N GLY A 11 -7.80 -37.27 4.66
CA GLY A 11 -8.02 -37.77 6.03
C GLY A 11 -7.55 -39.22 6.24
N LEU A 12 -7.60 -40.06 5.20
CA LEU A 12 -7.10 -41.44 5.25
C LEU A 12 -5.57 -41.54 5.06
N LEU A 13 -4.94 -40.58 4.38
CA LEU A 13 -3.49 -40.55 4.16
C LEU A 13 -2.73 -39.83 5.29
N GLY A 14 -3.38 -38.89 5.98
CA GLY A 14 -2.85 -38.15 7.13
C GLY A 14 -3.24 -38.75 8.48
N ARG A 15 -2.91 -40.02 8.72
CA ARG A 15 -3.14 -40.71 10.00
C ARG A 15 -2.01 -40.43 11.02
N PRO A 16 -2.31 -40.02 12.28
CA PRO A 16 -1.30 -39.64 13.27
C PRO A 16 -0.19 -40.66 13.54
N TRP A 17 -0.47 -41.95 13.37
CA TRP A 17 0.48 -43.05 13.59
C TRP A 17 1.27 -43.48 12.34
N ALA A 18 0.87 -43.02 11.14
CA ALA A 18 1.49 -43.37 9.87
C ALA A 18 1.10 -42.35 8.77
N ASN A 19 1.55 -41.10 8.93
CA ASN A 19 1.26 -40.00 8.00
C ASN A 19 2.01 -40.16 6.67
N GLN A 20 1.43 -40.90 5.73
CA GLN A 20 1.97 -41.07 4.37
C GLN A 20 1.96 -39.76 3.57
N PHE A 21 1.03 -38.86 3.90
CA PHE A 21 0.92 -37.55 3.25
C PHE A 21 2.07 -36.61 3.64
N GLU A 22 2.47 -36.61 4.91
CA GLU A 22 3.57 -35.80 5.42
C GLU A 22 4.92 -36.26 4.83
N ALA A 23 5.12 -37.58 4.78
CA ALA A 23 6.28 -38.19 4.12
C ALA A 23 6.34 -37.94 2.61
N PHE A 24 5.21 -37.62 1.95
CA PHE A 24 5.16 -37.26 0.54
C PHE A 24 5.53 -35.79 0.28
N ILE A 25 5.25 -34.89 1.24
CA ILE A 25 5.54 -33.45 1.12
C ILE A 25 7.01 -33.16 1.42
N HIS A 26 7.59 -33.84 2.41
CA HIS A 26 8.98 -33.61 2.80
C HIS A 26 9.95 -34.41 1.92
N ALA A 27 10.91 -33.70 1.31
CA ALA A 27 11.92 -34.32 0.47
C ALA A 27 12.93 -35.15 1.30
N PRO A 28 13.45 -36.27 0.77
CA PRO A 28 14.41 -37.11 1.48
C PRO A 28 15.74 -36.35 1.66
N GLY A 29 15.93 -35.72 2.83
CA GLY A 29 17.10 -34.89 3.16
C GLY A 29 16.78 -33.71 4.10
N GLU A 30 15.51 -33.33 4.23
CA GLU A 30 15.07 -32.40 5.27
C GLU A 30 14.98 -33.14 6.62
N VAL A 31 15.54 -32.55 7.68
CA VAL A 31 15.46 -33.13 9.03
C VAL A 31 14.01 -32.99 9.49
N VAL A 32 13.20 -34.01 9.19
CA VAL A 32 11.94 -34.18 9.89
C VAL A 32 12.36 -34.47 11.33
N GLU A 33 12.21 -33.49 12.21
CA GLU A 33 12.06 -33.81 13.63
C GLU A 33 10.89 -34.77 13.68
N HIS A 34 11.18 -36.08 13.70
CA HIS A 34 10.17 -37.07 13.99
C HIS A 34 9.59 -36.63 15.32
N ALA A 35 8.33 -36.16 15.25
CA ALA A 35 7.60 -35.71 16.41
C ALA A 35 7.84 -36.73 17.53
N ALA A 36 8.22 -36.20 18.69
CA ALA A 36 8.46 -36.93 19.93
C ALA A 36 7.53 -38.15 20.02
N GLU A 37 8.09 -39.28 20.44
CA GLU A 37 7.43 -40.59 20.55
C GLU A 37 5.91 -40.49 20.72
N PHE A 38 5.15 -41.08 19.80
CA PHE A 38 3.69 -41.03 19.83
C PHE A 38 3.17 -41.72 21.09
N GLU A 39 2.95 -40.94 22.15
CA GLU A 39 2.39 -41.43 23.40
C GLU A 39 0.87 -41.47 23.30
N TRP A 40 0.32 -42.67 23.31
CA TRP A 40 -1.13 -42.89 23.25
C TRP A 40 -1.90 -42.17 24.36
N GLY A 41 -1.31 -42.06 25.56
CA GLY A 41 -1.90 -41.36 26.69
C GLY A 41 -2.08 -39.86 26.43
N GLU A 42 -1.01 -39.20 25.99
CA GLU A 42 -1.03 -37.77 25.65
C GLU A 42 -1.94 -37.50 24.45
N PHE A 43 -1.87 -38.35 23.41
CA PHE A 43 -2.72 -38.22 22.22
C PHE A 43 -4.21 -38.23 22.57
N TYR A 44 -4.68 -39.20 23.36
CA TYR A 44 -6.11 -39.27 23.70
C TYR A 44 -6.56 -38.10 24.56
N VAL A 45 -5.70 -37.61 25.48
CA VAL A 45 -6.01 -36.45 26.31
C VAL A 45 -6.11 -35.19 25.46
N MET A 46 -5.14 -34.94 24.59
CA MET A 46 -5.14 -33.76 23.70
C MET A 46 -6.27 -33.81 22.68
N ALA A 47 -6.43 -34.93 21.98
CA ALA A 47 -7.47 -35.12 20.99
C ALA A 47 -8.86 -35.04 21.63
N GLY A 48 -9.05 -35.69 22.77
CA GLY A 48 -10.30 -35.66 23.53
C GLY A 48 -10.67 -34.24 23.97
N ASN A 49 -9.72 -33.48 24.53
CA ASN A 49 -9.95 -32.09 24.93
C ASN A 49 -10.29 -31.19 23.74
N SER A 50 -9.55 -31.32 22.63
CA SER A 50 -9.78 -30.52 21.41
C SER A 50 -11.16 -30.80 20.82
N ILE A 51 -11.51 -32.08 20.64
CA ILE A 51 -12.83 -32.49 20.13
C ILE A 51 -13.93 -32.04 21.10
N GLY A 52 -13.70 -32.16 22.41
CA GLY A 52 -14.63 -31.70 23.44
C GLY A 52 -14.95 -30.21 23.31
N ILE A 53 -13.94 -29.35 23.23
CA ILE A 53 -14.12 -27.90 23.07
C ILE A 53 -14.83 -27.59 21.74
N ALA A 54 -14.47 -28.26 20.65
CA ALA A 54 -15.12 -28.08 19.36
C ALA A 54 -16.61 -28.45 19.39
N LEU A 55 -16.96 -29.59 20.00
CA LEU A 55 -18.35 -30.03 20.16
C LEU A 55 -19.14 -29.09 21.06
N ILE A 56 -18.55 -28.57 22.14
CA ILE A 56 -19.17 -27.54 22.99
C ILE A 56 -19.46 -26.30 22.15
N GLY A 57 -18.50 -25.80 21.37
CA GLY A 57 -18.68 -24.63 20.50
C GLY A 57 -19.81 -24.80 19.49
N ILE A 58 -19.84 -25.96 18.79
CA ILE A 58 -20.90 -26.28 17.83
C ILE A 58 -22.26 -26.40 18.52
N THR A 59 -22.30 -27.00 19.71
CA THR A 59 -23.54 -27.15 20.49
C THR A 59 -24.08 -25.78 20.90
N VAL A 60 -23.23 -24.88 21.42
CA VAL A 60 -23.64 -23.50 21.75
C VAL A 60 -24.15 -22.76 20.52
N ALA A 61 -23.43 -22.85 19.39
CA ALA A 61 -23.88 -22.24 18.14
C ALA A 61 -25.22 -22.81 17.65
N SER A 62 -25.42 -24.13 17.71
CA SER A 62 -26.68 -24.79 17.34
C SER A 62 -27.84 -24.35 18.25
N LEU A 63 -27.62 -24.23 19.56
CA LEU A 63 -28.64 -23.75 20.49
C LEU A 63 -29.02 -22.29 20.25
N MET A 64 -28.06 -21.44 19.86
CA MET A 64 -28.28 -20.04 19.52
C MET A 64 -29.00 -19.84 18.18
N TYR A 65 -28.49 -20.46 17.10
CA TYR A 65 -28.94 -20.17 15.73
C TYR A 65 -29.97 -21.15 15.18
N TRP A 66 -29.94 -22.42 15.58
CA TRP A 66 -30.93 -23.40 15.11
C TRP A 66 -32.13 -23.42 16.04
N GLN A 67 -31.91 -23.63 17.34
CA GLN A 67 -33.00 -23.81 18.31
C GLN A 67 -33.53 -22.48 18.88
N HIS A 68 -32.86 -21.35 18.60
CA HIS A 68 -33.26 -20.01 19.05
C HIS A 68 -33.52 -19.90 20.57
N LYS A 69 -32.86 -20.74 21.38
CA LYS A 69 -33.04 -20.78 22.84
C LYS A 69 -32.32 -19.63 23.55
N PHE A 70 -31.27 -19.12 22.94
CA PHE A 70 -30.48 -17.98 23.43
C PHE A 70 -30.50 -16.90 22.35
N ASP A 71 -30.94 -15.69 22.71
CA ASP A 71 -30.92 -14.56 21.78
C ASP A 71 -29.48 -14.02 21.66
N PRO A 72 -28.85 -14.08 20.47
CA PRO A 72 -27.52 -13.51 20.25
C PRO A 72 -27.45 -12.00 20.55
N LYS A 73 -28.58 -11.29 20.48
CA LYS A 73 -28.65 -9.84 20.76
C LYS A 73 -28.32 -9.52 22.21
N VAL A 74 -28.74 -10.36 23.15
CA VAL A 74 -28.43 -10.18 24.58
C VAL A 74 -26.92 -10.25 24.82
N LEU A 75 -26.21 -11.09 24.06
CA LEU A 75 -24.75 -11.17 24.15
C LEU A 75 -24.08 -9.94 23.53
N ALA A 76 -24.62 -9.44 22.41
CA ALA A 76 -24.15 -8.22 21.78
C ALA A 76 -24.32 -6.98 22.68
N GLU A 77 -25.43 -6.91 23.43
CA GLU A 77 -25.68 -5.85 24.41
C GLU A 77 -24.77 -5.93 25.64
N LYS A 78 -24.39 -7.15 26.06
CA LYS A 78 -23.46 -7.35 27.18
C LYS A 78 -22.02 -6.97 26.83
N PHE A 79 -21.59 -7.19 25.59
CA PHE A 79 -20.23 -6.89 25.14
C PHE A 79 -20.24 -6.00 23.88
N PRO A 80 -20.73 -4.76 23.99
CA PRO A 80 -20.94 -3.89 22.83
C PRO A 80 -19.61 -3.57 22.12
N SER A 81 -18.51 -3.40 22.85
CA SER A 81 -17.20 -3.10 22.26
C SER A 81 -16.66 -4.27 21.43
N LEU A 82 -16.71 -5.50 21.94
CA LEU A 82 -16.25 -6.69 21.21
C LEU A 82 -17.16 -6.98 20.01
N TYR A 83 -18.47 -6.78 20.18
CA TYR A 83 -19.43 -6.91 19.09
C TYR A 83 -19.17 -5.87 17.99
N GLN A 84 -18.95 -4.60 18.34
CA GLN A 84 -18.62 -3.55 17.38
C GLN A 84 -17.29 -3.79 16.66
N LEU A 85 -16.27 -4.31 17.35
CA LEU A 85 -15.01 -4.71 16.71
C LEU A 85 -15.25 -5.81 15.67
N SER A 86 -15.93 -6.88 16.04
CA SER A 86 -16.23 -7.98 15.11
C SER A 86 -17.12 -7.52 13.95
N LEU A 87 -18.15 -6.70 14.24
CA LEU A 87 -19.08 -6.14 13.26
C LEU A 87 -18.40 -5.24 12.23
N ASN A 88 -17.48 -4.38 12.69
CA ASN A 88 -16.70 -3.48 11.82
C ASN A 88 -15.43 -4.14 11.28
N LYS A 89 -15.35 -5.48 11.25
CA LYS A 89 -14.20 -6.25 10.75
C LYS A 89 -12.86 -5.77 11.33
N TRP A 90 -12.84 -5.51 12.63
CA TRP A 90 -11.68 -5.00 13.36
C TRP A 90 -11.17 -3.61 12.91
N TYR A 91 -11.96 -2.85 12.14
CA TYR A 91 -11.59 -1.54 11.57
C TYR A 91 -10.33 -1.55 10.70
N PHE A 92 -9.82 -2.72 10.30
CA PHE A 92 -8.64 -2.81 9.44
C PHE A 92 -8.88 -2.20 8.06
N ASP A 93 -10.07 -2.43 7.48
CA ASP A 93 -10.48 -1.87 6.19
C ASP A 93 -10.44 -0.33 6.24
N ASP A 94 -11.03 0.28 7.28
CA ASP A 94 -11.08 1.73 7.46
C ASP A 94 -9.70 2.35 7.72
N LEU A 95 -8.87 1.65 8.51
CA LEU A 95 -7.50 2.07 8.79
C LEU A 95 -6.68 2.05 7.50
N TYR A 96 -6.83 1.01 6.68
CA TYR A 96 -6.14 0.88 5.41
C TYR A 96 -6.57 1.98 4.43
N ASP A 97 -7.87 2.26 4.31
CA ASP A 97 -8.37 3.34 3.46
C ASP A 97 -7.82 4.71 3.90
N LYS A 98 -7.87 5.02 5.19
CA LYS A 98 -7.41 6.33 5.70
C LYS A 98 -5.90 6.51 5.57
N LEU A 99 -5.12 5.50 5.92
CA LEU A 99 -3.66 5.61 5.94
C LEU A 99 -3.06 5.46 4.55
N PHE A 100 -3.41 4.40 3.82
CA PHE A 100 -2.75 4.09 2.56
C PHE A 100 -3.47 4.74 1.38
N VAL A 101 -4.80 4.58 1.27
CA VAL A 101 -5.52 5.07 0.09
C VAL A 101 -5.61 6.60 0.10
N GLN A 102 -6.14 7.19 1.17
CA GLN A 102 -6.27 8.64 1.28
C GLN A 102 -4.91 9.31 1.48
N GLY A 103 -4.00 8.69 2.24
CA GLY A 103 -2.63 9.17 2.42
C GLY A 103 -1.87 9.27 1.09
N SER A 104 -1.85 8.20 0.29
CA SER A 104 -1.20 8.21 -1.03
C SER A 104 -1.82 9.23 -1.98
N ARG A 105 -3.16 9.33 -2.01
CA ARG A 105 -3.86 10.34 -2.83
C ARG A 105 -3.49 11.77 -2.45
N ARG A 106 -3.32 12.07 -1.16
CA ARG A 106 -2.90 13.40 -0.69
C ARG A 106 -1.47 13.71 -1.12
N VAL A 107 -0.55 12.76 -0.97
CA VAL A 107 0.85 12.91 -1.40
C VAL A 107 0.92 13.13 -2.91
N ALA A 108 0.21 12.33 -3.70
CA ALA A 108 0.18 12.48 -5.15
C ALA A 108 -0.32 13.88 -5.58
N ARG A 109 -1.35 14.40 -4.91
CA ARG A 109 -1.84 15.77 -5.18
C ARG A 109 -0.79 16.83 -4.85
N GLN A 110 -0.07 16.70 -3.74
CA GLN A 110 1.00 17.65 -3.39
C GLN A 110 2.12 17.63 -4.42
N ILE A 111 2.54 16.46 -4.89
CA ILE A 111 3.56 16.33 -5.93
C ILE A 111 3.09 17.01 -7.22
N MET A 112 1.84 16.78 -7.63
CA MET A 112 1.25 17.43 -8.81
C MET A 112 1.21 18.95 -8.68
N GLU A 113 0.84 19.48 -7.50
CA GLU A 113 0.83 20.93 -7.28
C GLU A 113 2.23 21.54 -7.32
N VAL A 114 3.25 20.84 -6.84
CA VAL A 114 4.65 21.29 -6.92
C VAL A 114 5.11 21.34 -8.37
N ASP A 115 4.82 20.31 -9.16
CA ASP A 115 5.16 20.28 -10.59
C ASP A 115 4.53 21.47 -11.33
N TYR A 116 3.22 21.65 -11.18
CA TYR A 116 2.49 22.73 -11.85
C TYR A 116 2.88 24.15 -11.38
N LYS A 117 3.24 24.34 -10.11
CA LYS A 117 3.56 25.68 -9.58
C LYS A 117 5.04 26.01 -9.74
N VAL A 118 5.92 25.06 -9.48
CA VAL A 118 7.37 25.29 -9.40
C VAL A 118 8.03 25.01 -10.73
N ILE A 119 7.79 23.82 -11.30
CA ILE A 119 8.47 23.39 -12.53
C ILE A 119 7.90 24.17 -13.72
N ASP A 120 6.59 24.10 -13.94
CA ASP A 120 5.94 24.87 -15.01
C ASP A 120 6.10 26.38 -14.80
N GLY A 121 6.07 26.84 -13.54
CA GLY A 121 6.31 28.24 -13.19
C GLY A 121 7.69 28.73 -13.63
N ALA A 122 8.75 27.94 -13.40
CA ALA A 122 10.10 28.28 -13.82
C ALA A 122 10.24 28.36 -15.34
N VAL A 123 9.60 27.43 -16.06
CA VAL A 123 9.60 27.41 -17.54
C VAL A 123 8.87 28.65 -18.08
N ASN A 124 7.68 28.94 -17.56
CA ASN A 124 6.89 30.10 -17.96
C ASN A 124 7.61 31.43 -17.67
N LEU A 125 8.30 31.53 -16.53
CA LEU A 125 9.10 32.71 -16.18
C LEU A 125 10.25 32.91 -17.18
N THR A 126 10.93 31.84 -17.57
CA THR A 126 12.02 31.92 -18.56
C THR A 126 11.50 32.43 -19.91
N GLY A 127 10.33 31.95 -20.36
CA GLY A 127 9.65 32.46 -21.54
C GLY A 127 9.27 33.94 -21.41
N LEU A 128 8.73 34.34 -20.26
CA LEU A 128 8.34 35.72 -19.98
C LEU A 128 9.54 36.66 -19.99
N VAL A 129 10.66 36.29 -19.35
CA VAL A 129 11.90 37.08 -19.36
C VAL A 129 12.41 37.29 -20.78
N THR A 130 12.33 36.24 -21.62
CA THR A 130 12.75 36.33 -23.02
C THR A 130 11.86 37.31 -23.80
N LEU A 131 10.54 37.23 -23.63
CA LEU A 131 9.58 38.13 -24.28
C LEU A 131 9.75 39.58 -23.83
N VAL A 132 9.87 39.81 -22.52
CA VAL A 132 10.06 41.16 -21.95
C VAL A 132 11.39 41.75 -22.41
N SER A 133 12.45 40.95 -22.47
CA SER A 133 13.74 41.39 -22.99
C SER A 133 13.62 41.80 -24.46
N GLY A 134 12.96 40.99 -25.29
CA GLY A 134 12.72 41.30 -26.70
C GLY A 134 11.91 42.59 -26.90
N GLU A 135 10.83 42.77 -26.14
CA GLU A 135 10.01 43.98 -26.22
C GLU A 135 10.78 45.21 -25.71
N GLY A 136 11.66 45.05 -24.71
CA GLY A 136 12.58 46.09 -24.26
C GLY A 136 13.58 46.52 -25.32
N LEU A 137 14.24 45.56 -25.99
CA LEU A 137 15.18 45.85 -27.08
C LEU A 137 14.51 46.53 -28.28
N LYS A 138 13.24 46.22 -28.56
CA LYS A 138 12.47 46.87 -29.63
C LYS A 138 12.38 48.39 -29.45
N TYR A 139 12.38 48.90 -28.22
CA TYR A 139 12.39 50.35 -27.97
C TYR A 139 13.76 51.02 -28.22
N LEU A 140 14.83 50.27 -28.44
CA LEU A 140 16.11 50.86 -28.89
C LEU A 140 16.04 51.30 -30.37
N GLU A 141 15.21 50.62 -31.15
CA GLU A 141 15.01 50.86 -32.59
C GLU A 141 13.97 51.97 -32.83
N ASN A 142 14.32 53.21 -32.44
CA ASN A 142 13.42 54.37 -32.50
C ASN A 142 13.27 55.01 -33.91
N GLY A 143 13.86 54.42 -34.96
CA GLY A 143 13.75 54.90 -36.35
C GLY A 143 14.48 56.22 -36.67
N ARG A 144 15.17 56.82 -35.69
CA ARG A 144 15.94 58.08 -35.87
C ARG A 144 17.36 57.79 -36.34
N VAL A 145 17.67 58.08 -37.61
CA VAL A 145 18.99 57.83 -38.24
C VAL A 145 20.18 58.40 -37.42
N GLN A 146 20.01 59.56 -36.79
CA GLN A 146 21.03 60.18 -35.94
C GLN A 146 21.42 59.32 -34.71
N PHE A 147 20.46 58.59 -34.14
CA PHE A 147 20.70 57.73 -32.99
C PHE A 147 21.55 56.50 -33.37
N TYR A 148 21.30 55.92 -34.55
CA TYR A 148 22.13 54.84 -35.08
C TYR A 148 23.58 55.27 -35.33
N ALA A 149 23.76 56.45 -35.93
CA ALA A 149 25.10 57.00 -36.16
C ALA A 149 25.89 57.17 -34.84
N LEU A 150 25.22 57.59 -33.77
CA LEU A 150 25.80 57.73 -32.44
C LEU A 150 26.23 56.37 -31.84
N ILE A 151 25.38 55.33 -31.95
CA ILE A 151 25.72 53.97 -31.48
C ILE A 151 26.95 53.43 -32.22
N VAL A 152 27.01 53.56 -33.55
CA VAL A 152 28.15 53.08 -34.35
C VAL A 152 29.44 53.78 -33.95
N PHE A 153 29.41 55.12 -33.82
CA PHE A 153 30.59 55.89 -33.44
C PHE A 153 31.07 55.53 -32.03
N GLY A 154 30.14 55.35 -31.08
CA GLY A 154 30.43 54.88 -29.73
C GLY A 154 31.01 53.47 -29.70
N ALA A 155 30.48 52.55 -30.50
CA ALA A 155 31.00 51.18 -30.61
C ALA A 155 32.44 51.16 -31.14
N VAL A 156 32.75 51.94 -32.17
CA VAL A 156 34.12 52.06 -32.73
C VAL A 156 35.09 52.61 -31.69
N LEU A 157 34.73 53.70 -31.00
CA LEU A 157 35.57 54.24 -29.91
C LEU A 157 35.78 53.23 -28.79
N GLY A 158 34.72 52.55 -28.36
CA GLY A 158 34.79 51.50 -27.35
C GLY A 158 35.74 50.37 -27.75
N PHE A 159 35.62 49.88 -28.99
CA PHE A 159 36.52 48.86 -29.54
C PHE A 159 37.98 49.31 -29.51
N VAL A 160 38.28 50.52 -30.00
CA VAL A 160 39.66 51.06 -30.01
C VAL A 160 40.23 51.17 -28.60
N ILE A 161 39.43 51.60 -27.62
CA ILE A 161 39.87 51.71 -26.24
C ILE A 161 40.16 50.33 -25.66
N VAL A 162 39.24 49.36 -25.81
CA VAL A 162 39.44 47.99 -25.31
C VAL A 162 40.69 47.36 -25.90
N PHE A 163 40.88 47.46 -27.22
CA PHE A 163 42.04 46.88 -27.92
C PHE A 163 43.36 47.64 -27.73
N SER A 164 43.33 48.88 -27.22
CA SER A 164 44.56 49.59 -26.85
C SER A 164 44.96 49.39 -25.39
N LEU A 165 44.03 48.89 -24.55
CA LEU A 165 44.25 48.54 -23.15
C LEU A 165 44.63 47.06 -22.93
N THR A 166 44.28 46.18 -23.86
CA THR A 166 44.73 44.76 -23.92
C THR A 166 45.99 44.63 -24.75
#